data_AF-A0A0R3LWW1-F1
#
_entry.id   AF-A0A0R3LWW1-F1
#
_cell.length_a   1.000
_cell.length_b   1.000
_cell.length_c   1.000
_cell.angle_alpha   90.00
_cell.angle_beta   90.00
_cell.angle_gamma   90.00
#
_symmetry.space_group_name_H-M   'P 1'
#
loop_
_entity.id
_entity.type
_entity.pdbx_description
1 polymer ?
#
loop_
_entity_poly.entity_id
_entity_poly.type
_entity_poly.pdbx_seq_one_letter_code
_entity_poly.pdbx_strand_id
1 'polypeptide(L)'
;MLQSRRGFLIGAGAVLTAAFVKDARSFIQRTNEPLMASPSEVVETMYWHEIPDDGYQLTLGPWSFPPPPPTWREFFVKEGIPHLTDVEIEKLCSSHCIQPGDFDKPVQRRYWEDWFDITSGPLARAYHLLQRIDLGPSRGSGRGPHLEFNVGSHPGDSTHYVNAKDMLSLSLLQARLLDLKLPIRIAKGE
;
A
#
# COMPACT_ATOMS: atom_id res chain seq x y z
N MET A 1 13.42 11.56 -2.38
CA MET A 1 12.75 10.26 -2.21
C MET A 1 13.05 9.76 -0.82
N LEU A 2 12.04 9.52 0.00
CA LEU A 2 12.23 8.88 1.31
C LEU A 2 12.01 7.39 1.11
N GLN A 3 13.05 6.59 1.36
CA GLN A 3 12.99 5.14 1.21
C GLN A 3 13.33 4.48 2.55
N SER A 4 12.49 3.54 2.97
CA SER A 4 12.79 2.65 4.10
C SER A 4 12.60 1.19 3.70
N ARG A 5 13.35 0.28 4.33
CA ARG A 5 13.26 -1.15 4.04
C ARG A 5 12.87 -1.93 5.28
N ARG A 6 12.00 -2.93 5.12
CA ARG A 6 11.62 -3.85 6.21
C ARG A 6 11.87 -5.29 5.82
N GLY A 7 12.55 -6.01 6.70
CA GLY A 7 12.74 -7.45 6.57
C GLY A 7 11.52 -8.23 7.04
N PHE A 8 11.73 -9.52 7.30
CA PHE A 8 10.70 -10.41 7.82
C PHE A 8 11.16 -11.06 9.13
N LEU A 9 10.27 -11.16 10.13
CA LEU A 9 10.51 -11.89 11.38
C LEU A 9 10.37 -13.41 11.19
N ILE A 10 11.45 -14.06 10.77
CA ILE A 10 11.48 -15.51 10.59
C ILE A 10 11.51 -16.21 11.96
N GLY A 11 10.59 -17.15 12.18
CA GLY A 11 10.46 -17.93 13.41
C GLY A 11 9.60 -17.27 14.49
N ALA A 12 9.03 -16.09 14.23
CA ALA A 12 8.15 -15.39 15.17
C ALA A 12 6.68 -15.87 15.11
N GLY A 13 6.37 -16.84 14.24
CA GLY A 13 5.04 -17.41 14.04
C GLY A 13 5.10 -18.87 13.62
N ALA A 14 3.95 -19.45 13.29
CA ALA A 14 3.82 -20.87 12.97
C ALA A 14 4.15 -21.16 11.49
N VAL A 15 3.92 -20.20 10.60
CA VAL A 15 4.06 -20.36 9.15
C VAL A 15 5.45 -19.92 8.69
N LEU A 16 5.87 -18.70 9.03
CA LEU A 16 7.13 -18.12 8.56
C LEU A 16 8.34 -18.70 9.31
N THR A 17 8.67 -19.95 9.03
CA THR A 17 9.79 -20.70 9.63
C THR A 17 11.00 -20.77 8.69
N ALA A 18 12.18 -21.14 9.21
CA ALA A 18 13.35 -21.38 8.37
C ALA A 18 13.12 -22.49 7.33
N ALA A 19 12.32 -23.51 7.69
CA ALA A 19 11.90 -24.57 6.76
C ALA A 19 11.06 -24.00 5.63
N PHE A 20 10.06 -23.16 5.94
CA PHE A 20 9.26 -22.48 4.93
C PHE A 20 10.11 -21.62 3.98
N VAL A 21 11.10 -20.88 4.49
CA VAL A 21 12.01 -20.10 3.64
C VAL A 21 12.77 -20.99 2.66
N LYS A 22 13.23 -22.16 3.11
CA LYS A 22 13.91 -23.14 2.25
C LYS A 22 12.95 -23.67 1.18
N ASP A 23 11.74 -24.05 1.57
CA ASP A 23 10.73 -24.58 0.66
C ASP A 23 10.30 -23.55 -0.38
N ALA A 24 10.09 -22.30 0.02
CA ALA A 24 9.78 -21.20 -0.87
C ALA A 24 10.88 -20.97 -1.91
N ARG A 25 12.16 -20.99 -1.50
CA ARG A 25 13.29 -20.88 -2.45
C ARG A 25 13.30 -22.03 -3.44
N SER A 26 13.13 -23.27 -2.98
CA SER A 26 13.09 -24.45 -3.85
C SER A 26 11.86 -24.49 -4.75
N PHE A 27 10.73 -23.92 -4.33
CA PHE A 27 9.55 -23.74 -5.19
C PHE A 27 9.84 -22.74 -6.30
N ILE A 28 10.31 -21.53 -5.96
CA ILE A 28 10.65 -20.46 -6.93
C ILE A 28 11.65 -20.96 -7.96
N GLN A 29 12.69 -21.70 -7.56
CA GLN A 29 13.69 -22.26 -8.49
C GLN A 29 13.09 -23.24 -9.51
N ARG A 30 12.00 -23.92 -9.17
CA ARG A 30 11.37 -24.93 -10.03
C ARG A 30 10.27 -24.35 -10.92
N THR A 31 9.51 -23.39 -10.39
CA THR A 31 8.29 -22.88 -11.05
C THR A 31 8.47 -21.48 -11.62
N ASN A 32 9.48 -20.75 -11.17
CA ASN A 32 9.62 -19.31 -11.40
C ASN A 32 8.39 -18.52 -10.92
N GLU A 33 7.77 -18.98 -9.81
CA GLU A 33 6.64 -18.34 -9.16
C GLU A 33 6.83 -18.30 -7.64
N PRO A 34 6.29 -17.29 -6.93
CA PRO A 34 6.32 -17.24 -5.48
C PRO A 34 5.46 -18.34 -4.85
N LEU A 35 5.90 -18.87 -3.71
CA LEU A 35 5.12 -19.84 -2.94
C LEU A 35 4.04 -19.11 -2.13
N MET A 36 2.78 -19.23 -2.57
CA MET A 36 1.64 -18.56 -1.94
C MET A 36 0.79 -19.54 -1.14
N ALA A 37 0.85 -19.44 0.19
CA ALA A 37 -0.11 -20.12 1.06
C ALA A 37 -1.42 -19.31 1.09
N SER A 38 -2.56 -19.99 0.90
CA SER A 38 -3.87 -19.32 0.91
C SER A 38 -4.41 -19.26 2.34
N PRO A 39 -4.94 -18.10 2.80
CA PRO A 39 -5.66 -18.04 4.07
C PRO A 39 -6.98 -18.81 3.97
N SER A 40 -7.48 -19.27 5.12
CA SER A 40 -8.77 -19.98 5.20
C SER A 40 -9.97 -19.11 4.84
N GLU A 41 -9.82 -17.80 5.00
CA GLU A 41 -10.79 -16.78 4.63
C GLU A 41 -10.06 -15.61 3.96
N VAL A 42 -10.66 -15.07 2.91
CA VAL A 42 -10.12 -13.93 2.15
C VAL A 42 -11.13 -12.80 2.19
N VAL A 43 -10.80 -11.73 2.91
CA VAL A 43 -11.58 -10.48 2.94
C VAL A 43 -11.02 -9.48 1.94
N GLU A 44 -9.71 -9.52 1.69
CA GLU A 44 -9.05 -8.60 0.78
C GLU A 44 -7.93 -9.29 -0.03
N THR A 45 -7.68 -8.81 -1.24
CA THR A 45 -6.58 -9.30 -2.08
C THR A 45 -5.57 -8.17 -2.29
N MET A 46 -4.30 -8.47 -2.00
CA MET A 46 -3.16 -7.65 -2.36
C MET A 46 -2.58 -8.16 -3.68
N TYR A 47 -2.47 -7.30 -4.68
CA TYR A 47 -1.92 -7.67 -5.97
C TYR A 47 -0.47 -7.23 -6.09
N TRP A 48 0.35 -8.06 -6.73
CA TRP A 48 1.72 -7.69 -7.11
C TRP A 48 1.83 -7.52 -8.62
N HIS A 49 2.56 -6.48 -9.02
CA HIS A 49 2.80 -6.09 -10.42
C HIS A 49 4.30 -6.06 -10.66
N GLU A 50 4.77 -6.71 -11.72
CA GLU A 50 6.18 -6.69 -12.08
C GLU A 50 6.58 -5.32 -12.62
N ILE A 51 7.51 -4.65 -11.93
CA ILE A 51 8.11 -3.40 -12.38
C ILE A 51 9.54 -3.71 -12.81
N PRO A 52 9.87 -3.48 -14.09
CA PRO A 52 11.24 -3.67 -14.59
C PRO A 52 12.25 -2.98 -13.67
N ASP A 53 13.31 -3.71 -13.31
CA ASP A 53 14.43 -3.26 -12.46
C ASP A 53 14.10 -2.95 -10.97
N ASP A 54 12.83 -2.71 -10.63
CA ASP A 54 12.39 -2.31 -9.29
C ASP A 54 11.72 -3.41 -8.46
N GLY A 55 11.45 -4.58 -9.06
CA GLY A 55 10.88 -5.74 -8.39
C GLY A 55 9.37 -5.83 -8.57
N TYR A 56 8.62 -6.00 -7.48
CA TYR A 56 7.17 -6.23 -7.54
C TYR A 56 6.40 -5.18 -6.74
N GLN A 57 5.70 -4.27 -7.41
CA GLN A 57 4.90 -3.23 -6.76
C GLN A 57 3.58 -3.81 -6.24
N LEU A 58 3.21 -3.42 -5.01
CA LEU A 58 2.06 -3.96 -4.29
C LEU A 58 0.89 -2.97 -4.28
N THR A 59 -0.31 -3.50 -4.55
CA THR A 59 -1.59 -2.77 -4.47
C THR A 59 -2.56 -3.52 -3.57
N LEU A 60 -3.37 -2.81 -2.78
CA LEU A 60 -4.42 -3.40 -1.98
C LEU A 60 -5.77 -3.20 -2.70
N GLY A 61 -6.30 -4.29 -3.24
CA GLY A 61 -7.34 -4.26 -4.28
C GLY A 61 -6.77 -4.10 -5.70
N PRO A 62 -7.62 -4.20 -6.73
CA PRO A 62 -7.21 -4.06 -8.13
C PRO A 62 -6.53 -2.73 -8.41
N TRP A 63 -5.66 -2.70 -9.42
CA TRP A 63 -5.10 -1.44 -9.91
C TRP A 63 -6.23 -0.52 -10.41
N SER A 64 -6.19 0.76 -10.04
CA SER A 64 -7.20 1.73 -10.44
C SER A 64 -6.62 3.13 -10.48
N PHE A 65 -7.11 3.92 -11.43
CA PHE A 65 -6.87 5.37 -11.48
C PHE A 65 -7.80 6.10 -10.50
N PRO A 66 -7.44 7.33 -10.09
CA PRO A 66 -8.35 8.16 -9.32
C PRO A 66 -9.69 8.31 -10.05
N PRO A 67 -10.83 8.07 -9.36
CA PRO A 67 -12.13 8.31 -9.96
C PRO A 67 -12.33 9.82 -10.18
N PRO A 68 -13.41 10.26 -10.85
CA PRO A 68 -13.71 11.69 -10.95
C PRO A 68 -13.70 12.36 -9.56
N PRO A 69 -13.17 13.59 -9.43
CA PRO A 69 -13.10 14.28 -8.15
C PRO A 69 -14.52 14.46 -7.57
N PRO A 70 -14.74 14.16 -6.27
CA PRO A 70 -15.96 14.54 -5.60
C PRO A 70 -16.04 16.06 -5.46
N THR A 71 -17.16 16.58 -4.99
CA THR A 71 -17.23 17.97 -4.53
C THR A 71 -16.35 18.18 -3.30
N TRP A 72 -15.91 19.41 -3.02
CA TRP A 72 -15.20 19.71 -1.77
C TRP A 72 -16.02 19.30 -0.54
N ARG A 73 -17.33 19.55 -0.55
CA ARG A 73 -18.26 19.09 0.49
C ARG A 73 -18.13 17.59 0.76
N GLU A 74 -18.34 16.76 -0.27
CA GLU A 74 -18.26 15.30 -0.16
C GLU A 74 -16.88 14.82 0.27
N PHE A 75 -15.82 15.47 -0.23
CA PHE A 75 -14.44 15.20 0.16
C PHE A 75 -14.24 15.37 1.67
N PHE A 76 -14.64 16.52 2.22
CA PHE A 76 -14.46 16.77 3.66
C PHE A 76 -15.31 15.88 4.55
N VAL A 77 -16.53 15.54 4.12
CA VAL A 77 -17.34 14.53 4.83
C VAL A 77 -16.61 13.18 4.86
N LYS A 78 -16.03 12.76 3.73
CA LYS A 78 -15.27 11.50 3.63
C LYS A 78 -14.03 11.50 4.53
N GLU A 79 -13.36 12.64 4.66
CA GLU A 79 -12.22 12.82 5.58
C GLU A 79 -12.63 12.93 7.06
N GLY A 80 -13.94 12.80 7.36
CA GLY A 80 -14.45 12.89 8.72
C GLY A 80 -14.37 14.30 9.30
N ILE A 81 -14.33 15.32 8.44
CA ILE A 81 -14.30 16.73 8.84
C ILE A 81 -15.73 17.27 8.81
N PRO A 82 -16.39 17.39 9.98
CA PRO A 82 -17.75 17.91 10.04
C PRO A 82 -17.75 19.40 9.68
N HIS A 83 -18.80 19.83 8.99
CA HIS A 83 -19.08 21.24 8.72
C HIS A 83 -20.59 21.43 8.72
N LEU A 84 -21.12 21.83 9.87
CA LEU A 84 -22.56 21.90 10.14
C LEU A 84 -23.09 23.33 10.00
N THR A 85 -22.20 24.32 10.00
CA THR A 85 -22.54 25.76 9.94
C THR A 85 -21.76 26.49 8.85
N ASP A 86 -22.32 27.59 8.34
CA ASP A 86 -21.67 28.43 7.33
C ASP A 86 -20.30 28.95 7.78
N VAL A 87 -20.16 29.25 9.08
CA VAL A 87 -18.89 29.71 9.68
C VAL A 87 -17.82 28.61 9.64
N GLU A 88 -18.20 27.34 9.82
CA GLU A 88 -17.27 26.22 9.71
C GLU A 88 -16.85 26.00 8.26
N ILE A 89 -17.79 26.11 7.32
CA ILE A 89 -17.51 26.04 5.89
C ILE A 89 -16.53 27.14 5.48
N GLU A 90 -16.76 28.39 5.89
CA GLU A 90 -15.85 29.51 5.58
C GLU A 90 -14.43 29.29 6.12
N LYS A 91 -14.29 28.79 7.35
CA LYS A 91 -12.99 28.48 7.95
C LYS A 91 -12.25 27.38 7.18
N LEU A 92 -12.98 26.33 6.83
CA LEU A 92 -12.45 25.19 6.08
C LEU A 92 -12.04 25.60 4.66
N CYS A 93 -12.88 26.38 3.98
CA CYS A 93 -12.56 26.98 2.70
C CYS A 93 -11.28 27.81 2.80
N SER A 94 -11.16 28.67 3.82
CA SER A 94 -9.95 29.48 4.04
C SER A 94 -8.70 28.63 4.29
N SER A 95 -8.78 27.59 5.13
CA SER A 95 -7.62 26.74 5.46
C SER A 95 -7.14 25.88 4.29
N HIS A 96 -8.04 25.57 3.34
CA HIS A 96 -7.74 24.80 2.15
C HIS A 96 -7.58 25.68 0.88
N CYS A 97 -7.56 27.01 1.03
CA CYS A 97 -7.45 27.99 -0.06
C CYS A 97 -8.55 27.84 -1.13
N ILE A 98 -9.77 27.50 -0.72
CA ILE A 98 -10.97 27.36 -1.53
C ILE A 98 -11.85 28.60 -1.31
N GLN A 99 -12.51 29.11 -2.36
CA GLN A 99 -13.53 30.14 -2.17
C GLN A 99 -14.80 29.51 -1.57
N PRO A 100 -15.53 30.16 -0.65
CA PRO A 100 -16.78 29.61 -0.10
C PRO A 100 -17.79 29.19 -1.18
N GLY A 101 -17.88 29.94 -2.29
CA GLY A 101 -18.75 29.60 -3.43
C GLY A 101 -18.30 28.41 -4.29
N ASP A 102 -17.11 27.86 -4.05
CA ASP A 102 -16.58 26.67 -4.72
C ASP A 102 -16.81 25.39 -3.89
N PHE A 103 -17.44 25.48 -2.73
CA PHE A 103 -17.59 24.36 -1.80
C PHE A 103 -18.39 23.17 -2.38
N ASP A 104 -19.33 23.48 -3.26
CA ASP A 104 -20.13 22.49 -4.00
C ASP A 104 -19.56 22.18 -5.39
N LYS A 105 -18.38 22.70 -5.73
CA LYS A 105 -17.67 22.38 -6.96
C LYS A 105 -16.73 21.19 -6.75
N PRO A 106 -16.36 20.48 -7.85
CA PRO A 106 -15.38 19.41 -7.78
C PRO A 106 -14.06 19.88 -7.16
N VAL A 107 -13.46 19.01 -6.35
CA VAL A 107 -12.09 19.18 -5.86
C VAL A 107 -11.17 19.43 -7.05
N GLN A 108 -10.19 20.33 -6.88
CA GLN A 108 -9.21 20.59 -7.92
C GLN A 108 -8.53 19.27 -8.33
N ARG A 109 -8.54 18.97 -9.63
CA ARG A 109 -8.06 17.69 -10.16
C ARG A 109 -6.71 17.26 -9.61
N ARG A 110 -5.72 18.17 -9.62
CA ARG A 110 -4.37 17.88 -9.11
C ARG A 110 -4.38 17.52 -7.62
N TYR A 111 -5.10 18.29 -6.80
CA TYR A 111 -5.24 17.99 -5.37
C TYR A 111 -5.88 16.62 -5.14
N TRP A 112 -6.91 16.28 -5.94
CA TRP A 112 -7.58 14.99 -5.86
C TRP A 112 -6.68 13.82 -6.26
N GLU A 113 -5.94 13.96 -7.35
CA GLU A 113 -4.96 12.97 -7.82
C GLU A 113 -3.86 12.77 -6.76
N ASP A 114 -3.27 13.85 -6.25
CA ASP A 114 -2.25 13.78 -5.19
C ASP A 114 -2.81 13.10 -3.91
N TRP A 115 -4.03 13.49 -3.48
CA TRP A 115 -4.66 12.85 -2.30
C TRP A 115 -4.92 11.36 -2.54
N PHE A 116 -5.34 10.98 -3.74
CA PHE A 116 -5.54 9.57 -4.11
C PHE A 116 -4.22 8.80 -4.01
N ASP A 117 -3.14 9.30 -4.61
CA ASP A 117 -1.83 8.65 -4.66
C ASP A 117 -1.13 8.56 -3.29
N ILE A 118 -1.46 9.46 -2.37
CA ILE A 118 -0.91 9.50 -1.00
C ILE A 118 -1.76 8.69 -0.01
N THR A 119 -3.08 8.63 -0.20
CA THR A 119 -4.01 8.24 0.88
C THR A 119 -4.89 7.05 0.54
N SER A 120 -5.60 7.10 -0.58
CA SER A 120 -6.74 6.19 -0.82
C SER A 120 -6.61 5.24 -2.00
N GLY A 121 -5.67 5.50 -2.90
CA GLY A 121 -5.40 4.65 -4.04
C GLY A 121 -4.88 3.27 -3.60
N PRO A 122 -4.99 2.24 -4.46
CA PRO A 122 -4.57 0.88 -4.12
C PRO A 122 -3.11 0.77 -3.64
N LEU A 123 -2.21 1.58 -4.22
CA LEU A 123 -0.81 1.68 -3.79
C LEU A 123 -0.68 2.25 -2.38
N ALA A 124 -1.28 3.41 -2.13
CA ALA A 124 -1.27 4.07 -0.83
C ALA A 124 -1.88 3.18 0.26
N ARG A 125 -2.99 2.49 -0.04
CA ARG A 125 -3.63 1.55 0.89
C ARG A 125 -2.71 0.39 1.26
N ALA A 126 -2.01 -0.21 0.30
CA ALA A 126 -1.01 -1.24 0.57
C ALA A 126 0.13 -0.68 1.44
N TYR A 127 0.64 0.51 1.10
CA TYR A 127 1.68 1.19 1.87
C TYR A 127 1.29 1.39 3.33
N HIS A 128 0.15 2.03 3.58
CA HIS A 128 -0.30 2.35 4.93
C HIS A 128 -0.64 1.11 5.75
N LEU A 129 -1.23 0.09 5.13
CA LEU A 129 -1.48 -1.20 5.78
C LEU A 129 -0.16 -1.84 6.24
N LEU A 130 0.80 -2.02 5.32
CA LEU A 130 2.06 -2.71 5.58
C LEU A 130 2.96 -1.93 6.54
N GLN A 131 2.83 -0.60 6.59
CA GLN A 131 3.57 0.24 7.53
C GLN A 131 3.09 0.04 8.98
N ARG A 132 1.81 -0.27 9.18
CA ARG A 132 1.16 -0.42 10.50
C ARG A 132 1.33 -1.80 11.13
N ILE A 133 1.63 -2.83 10.34
CA ILE A 133 1.79 -4.20 10.84
C ILE A 133 3.26 -4.50 11.16
N ASP A 134 3.46 -5.42 12.11
CA ASP A 134 4.79 -5.89 12.48
C ASP A 134 5.30 -6.92 11.46
N LEU A 135 5.98 -6.43 10.42
CA LEU A 135 6.60 -7.29 9.41
C LEU A 135 7.90 -7.93 9.91
N GLY A 136 8.68 -7.19 10.69
CA GLY A 136 10.12 -7.28 10.55
C GLY A 136 10.88 -6.12 11.13
N PRO A 137 12.17 -6.33 11.48
CA PRO A 137 13.06 -5.22 11.77
C PRO A 137 13.22 -4.31 10.55
N SER A 138 13.41 -3.02 10.82
CA SER A 138 13.95 -2.09 9.82
C SER A 138 15.31 -2.60 9.34
N ARG A 139 15.56 -2.52 8.03
CA ARG A 139 16.82 -2.94 7.43
C ARG A 139 17.52 -1.75 6.77
N GLY A 140 18.84 -1.69 6.93
CA GLY A 140 19.70 -0.83 6.11
C GLY A 140 19.90 -1.40 4.70
N SER A 141 20.93 -0.94 3.99
CA SER A 141 21.36 -1.56 2.73
C SER A 141 21.86 -2.98 3.00
N GLY A 142 21.20 -3.99 2.43
CA GLY A 142 21.57 -5.37 2.69
C GLY A 142 20.96 -6.37 1.71
N ARG A 143 21.64 -7.50 1.53
CA ARG A 143 21.19 -8.61 0.70
C ARG A 143 20.09 -9.42 1.41
N GLY A 144 19.07 -9.85 0.67
CA GLY A 144 18.01 -10.76 1.14
C GLY A 144 16.60 -10.19 0.98
N PRO A 145 15.56 -11.00 1.27
CA PRO A 145 14.18 -10.62 1.03
C PRO A 145 13.76 -9.46 1.94
N HIS A 146 13.04 -8.49 1.36
CA HIS A 146 12.55 -7.30 2.04
C HIS A 146 11.46 -6.60 1.23
N LEU A 147 10.72 -5.73 1.93
CA LEU A 147 9.84 -4.74 1.32
C LEU A 147 10.53 -3.37 1.33
N GLU A 148 10.38 -2.64 0.24
CA GLU A 148 10.85 -1.25 0.07
C GLU A 148 9.64 -0.33 0.10
N PHE A 149 9.60 0.56 1.09
CA PHE A 149 8.58 1.59 1.25
C PHE A 149 9.11 2.88 0.66
N ASN A 150 8.40 3.42 -0.33
CA ASN A 150 8.82 4.57 -1.10
C ASN A 150 7.82 5.71 -0.99
N VAL A 151 8.34 6.94 -0.99
CA VAL A 151 7.57 8.19 -1.12
C VAL A 151 8.14 8.96 -2.31
N GLY A 152 7.36 8.95 -3.39
CA GLY A 152 7.69 9.56 -4.68
C GLY A 152 8.84 8.87 -5.43
N SER A 153 8.74 8.86 -6.75
CA SER A 153 9.73 8.27 -7.67
C SER A 153 10.66 9.32 -8.29
N HIS A 154 10.25 10.59 -8.28
CA HIS A 154 11.01 11.72 -8.82
C HIS A 154 10.59 13.03 -8.14
N PRO A 155 11.34 14.15 -8.33
CA PRO A 155 10.92 15.44 -7.81
C PRO A 155 9.48 15.81 -8.25
N GLY A 156 8.66 16.21 -7.30
CA GLY A 156 7.26 16.55 -7.53
C GLY A 156 6.28 15.37 -7.46
N ASP A 157 6.76 14.13 -7.35
CA ASP A 157 5.94 12.95 -7.06
C ASP A 157 5.88 12.71 -5.53
N SER A 158 4.68 12.47 -5.03
CA SER A 158 4.40 12.20 -3.62
C SER A 158 3.71 10.85 -3.40
N THR A 159 3.61 10.01 -4.43
CA THR A 159 2.96 8.70 -4.39
C THR A 159 3.54 7.81 -3.30
N HIS A 160 2.66 7.17 -2.52
CA HIS A 160 3.02 6.20 -1.51
C HIS A 160 2.88 4.79 -2.06
N TYR A 161 3.98 4.04 -2.14
CA TYR A 161 3.95 2.68 -2.69
C TYR A 161 4.99 1.76 -2.06
N VAL A 162 4.74 0.46 -2.15
CA VAL A 162 5.62 -0.58 -1.61
C VAL A 162 6.00 -1.56 -2.70
N ASN A 163 7.29 -1.87 -2.79
CA ASN A 163 7.81 -2.92 -3.65
C ASN A 163 8.30 -4.10 -2.80
N ALA A 164 7.91 -5.32 -3.19
CA ALA A 164 8.61 -6.52 -2.77
C ALA A 164 9.83 -6.73 -3.67
N LYS A 165 11.01 -6.93 -3.07
CA LYS A 165 12.25 -6.93 -3.88
C LYS A 165 12.34 -8.11 -4.85
N ASP A 166 11.86 -9.28 -4.43
CA ASP A 166 11.94 -10.53 -5.16
C ASP A 166 10.73 -11.46 -4.86
N MET A 167 10.58 -12.55 -5.61
CA MET A 167 9.51 -13.54 -5.40
C MET A 167 9.58 -14.18 -4.01
N LEU A 168 10.78 -14.25 -3.43
CA LEU A 168 10.92 -14.74 -2.06
C LEU A 168 10.26 -13.76 -1.08
N SER A 169 10.45 -12.46 -1.26
CA SER A 169 9.82 -11.40 -0.46
C SER A 169 8.30 -11.49 -0.53
N LEU A 170 7.73 -11.79 -1.70
CA LEU A 170 6.29 -12.07 -1.84
C LEU A 170 5.85 -13.28 -1.03
N SER A 171 6.60 -14.39 -1.12
CA SER A 171 6.30 -15.63 -0.38
C SER A 171 6.37 -15.41 1.15
N LEU A 172 7.39 -14.69 1.62
CA LEU A 172 7.53 -14.37 3.04
C LEU A 172 6.46 -13.39 3.53
N LEU A 173 6.03 -12.46 2.67
CA LEU A 173 4.93 -11.56 3.00
C LEU A 173 3.63 -12.33 3.18
N GLN A 174 3.27 -13.24 2.27
CA GLN A 174 2.08 -14.06 2.43
C GLN A 174 2.12 -14.88 3.73
N ALA A 175 3.25 -15.52 4.03
CA ALA A 175 3.42 -16.27 5.28
C ALA A 175 3.30 -15.37 6.52
N ARG A 176 3.85 -14.15 6.47
CA ARG A 176 3.74 -13.20 7.59
C ARG A 176 2.31 -12.70 7.79
N LEU A 177 1.57 -12.42 6.72
CA LEU A 177 0.15 -12.06 6.81
C LEU A 177 -0.67 -13.18 7.46
N LEU A 178 -0.37 -14.45 7.15
CA LEU A 178 -0.98 -15.61 7.80
C LEU A 178 -0.64 -15.70 9.28
N ASP A 179 0.63 -15.52 9.65
CA ASP A 179 1.05 -15.52 11.06
C ASP A 179 0.37 -14.40 11.87
N LEU A 180 0.13 -13.25 11.24
CA LEU A 180 -0.62 -12.13 11.82
C LEU A 180 -2.13 -12.31 11.77
N LYS A 181 -2.63 -13.43 11.22
CA LYS A 181 -4.05 -13.75 11.04
C LYS A 181 -4.81 -12.69 10.25
N LEU A 182 -4.14 -12.07 9.28
CA LEU A 182 -4.77 -11.11 8.39
C LEU A 182 -5.42 -11.88 7.22
N PRO A 183 -6.73 -11.69 6.95
CA PRO A 183 -7.45 -12.39 5.89
C PRO A 183 -7.14 -11.80 4.51
N ILE A 184 -5.85 -11.68 4.19
CA ILE A 184 -5.32 -11.05 2.98
C ILE A 184 -4.59 -12.11 2.17
N ARG A 185 -5.03 -12.27 0.93
CA ARG A 185 -4.36 -13.10 -0.07
C ARG A 185 -3.49 -12.24 -0.98
N ILE A 186 -2.30 -12.72 -1.32
CA ILE A 186 -1.44 -12.12 -2.34
C ILE A 186 -1.66 -12.84 -3.67
N ALA A 187 -1.89 -12.09 -4.74
CA ALA A 187 -2.10 -12.60 -6.08
C ALA A 187 -1.34 -11.77 -7.13
N LYS A 188 -1.08 -12.35 -8.30
CA LYS A 188 -0.53 -11.59 -9.43
C LYS A 188 -1.59 -10.63 -9.97
N GLY A 189 -1.22 -9.38 -10.21
CA GLY A 189 -2.04 -8.41 -10.93
C GLY A 189 -2.12 -8.73 -12.42
N GLU A 190 -3.25 -8.38 -13.03
CA GLU A 190 -3.44 -8.43 -14.49
C GLU A 190 -2.83 -7.20 -15.18
#